data_AF-I2CCJ0-F1
#
_entry.id   AF-I2CCJ0-F1
#
_cell.length_a   1.000
_cell.length_b   1.000
_cell.length_c   1.000
_cell.angle_alpha   90.00
_cell.angle_beta   90.00
_cell.angle_gamma   90.00
#
_symmetry.space_group_name_H-M   'P 1'
#
loop_
_entity.id
_entity.type
_entity.pdbx_description
1 polymer ?
#
loop_
_entity_poly.entity_id
_entity_poly.type
_entity_poly.pdbx_seq_one_letter_code
_entity_poly.pdbx_strand_id
1 'polypeptide(L)'
;MCDQISDAVLDECLRQDPNSKVACESIAKTGMIMVFGEINTKGSINYSQLCRDVIKRIGYDDSNKGFDYKTCNVLVSIEQQSCDIAQGVHLEREDLDLGAGDQGFMFGYATDETEEKMPLTITLAHKLNRRMADARRSEELAWIRPDSKSQVTIEYQKKDNL
;
A
#
# COMPACT_ATOMS: atom_id res chain seq x y z
N MET A 1 -2.64 5.69 -2.64
CA MET A 1 -1.44 6.06 -3.42
C MET A 1 -0.20 5.83 -2.59
N CYS A 2 -0.11 6.43 -1.40
CA CYS A 2 0.97 6.18 -0.43
C CYS A 2 1.21 4.69 -0.18
N ASP A 3 0.17 3.92 0.17
CA ASP A 3 0.32 2.48 0.42
C ASP A 3 0.95 1.74 -0.77
N GLN A 4 0.46 2.00 -1.99
CA GLN A 4 1.02 1.40 -3.22
C GLN A 4 2.47 1.81 -3.49
N ILE A 5 2.93 2.97 -3.00
CA ILE A 5 4.31 3.42 -3.12
C ILE A 5 5.18 2.73 -2.06
N SER A 6 4.73 2.71 -0.80
CA SER A 6 5.39 2.00 0.30
C SER A 6 5.57 0.52 -0.03
N ASP A 7 4.52 -0.14 -0.53
CA ASP A 7 4.57 -1.55 -0.92
C ASP A 7 5.44 -1.78 -2.16
N ALA A 8 5.48 -0.83 -3.11
CA ALA A 8 6.39 -0.96 -4.24
C ALA A 8 7.86 -0.90 -3.81
N VAL A 9 8.19 -0.06 -2.81
CA VAL A 9 9.52 -0.02 -2.19
C VAL A 9 9.82 -1.35 -1.50
N LEU A 10 8.86 -1.89 -0.75
CA LEU A 10 8.97 -3.23 -0.13
C LEU A 10 9.23 -4.31 -1.19
N ASP A 11 8.43 -4.37 -2.24
CA ASP A 11 8.55 -5.34 -3.32
C ASP A 11 9.94 -5.28 -3.97
N GLU A 12 10.44 -4.07 -4.26
CA GLU A 12 11.76 -3.90 -4.89
C GLU A 12 12.90 -4.30 -3.95
N CYS A 13 12.77 -4.05 -2.64
CA CYS A 13 13.72 -4.54 -1.64
C CYS A 13 13.71 -6.07 -1.59
N LEU A 14 12.53 -6.69 -1.47
CA LEU A 14 12.39 -8.15 -1.38
C LEU A 14 12.81 -8.87 -2.67
N ARG A 15 12.62 -8.25 -3.84
CA ARG A 15 13.07 -8.77 -5.13
C ARG A 15 14.60 -8.92 -5.19
N GLN A 16 15.34 -8.02 -4.56
CA GLN A 16 16.81 -8.01 -4.55
C GLN A 16 17.39 -8.72 -3.31
N ASP A 17 16.71 -8.64 -2.18
CA ASP A 17 17.12 -9.18 -0.89
C ASP A 17 15.88 -9.63 -0.09
N PRO A 18 15.53 -10.93 -0.11
CA PRO A 18 14.39 -11.46 0.62
C PRO A 18 14.44 -11.25 2.14
N ASN A 19 15.62 -10.95 2.70
CA ASN A 19 15.83 -10.71 4.13
C ASN A 19 15.80 -9.23 4.51
N SER A 20 15.42 -8.36 3.57
CA SER A 20 15.29 -6.91 3.79
C SER A 20 14.41 -6.62 5.02
N LYS A 21 14.82 -5.64 5.81
CA LYS A 21 14.01 -5.04 6.88
C LYS A 21 13.50 -3.71 6.34
N VAL A 22 12.18 -3.59 6.17
CA VAL A 22 11.57 -2.45 5.49
C VAL A 22 10.44 -1.89 6.34
N ALA A 23 10.59 -0.65 6.79
CA ALA A 23 9.55 0.19 7.36
C ALA A 23 9.47 1.46 6.51
N CYS A 24 8.82 1.35 5.34
CA CYS A 24 8.74 2.45 4.38
C CYS A 24 7.39 3.17 4.50
N GLU A 25 7.44 4.43 4.90
CA GLU A 25 6.30 5.32 4.96
C GLU A 25 6.26 6.25 3.75
N SER A 26 5.06 6.62 3.34
CA SER A 26 4.83 7.51 2.21
C SER A 26 3.83 8.60 2.57
N ILE A 27 4.17 9.86 2.32
CA ILE A 27 3.24 10.99 2.38
C ILE A 27 3.09 11.66 1.02
N ALA A 28 1.88 12.14 0.73
CA ALA A 28 1.56 12.80 -0.53
C ALA A 28 0.84 14.13 -0.29
N LYS A 29 1.28 15.17 -0.99
CA LYS A 29 0.58 16.45 -1.09
C LYS A 29 0.78 17.05 -2.48
N THR A 30 0.17 18.20 -2.77
CA THR A 30 0.24 18.88 -4.07
C THR A 30 1.67 18.93 -4.61
N GLY A 31 1.92 18.20 -5.70
CA GLY A 31 3.22 18.16 -6.37
C GLY A 31 4.35 17.50 -5.59
N MET A 32 4.08 16.77 -4.50
CA MET A 32 5.12 16.16 -3.66
C MET A 32 4.74 14.76 -3.21
N ILE A 33 5.68 13.82 -3.37
CA ILE A 33 5.78 12.57 -2.61
C ILE A 33 7.02 12.64 -1.74
N MET A 34 6.91 12.16 -0.51
CA MET A 34 8.07 11.87 0.33
C MET A 34 7.97 10.43 0.80
N VAL A 35 9.06 9.67 0.60
CA VAL A 35 9.26 8.36 1.22
C VAL A 35 10.24 8.49 2.37
N PHE A 36 9.93 7.89 3.51
CA PHE A 36 10.72 8.01 4.73
C PHE A 36 10.55 6.80 5.64
N GLY A 37 11.43 6.65 6.63
CA GLY A 37 11.47 5.52 7.56
C GLY A 37 12.78 4.74 7.46
N GLU A 38 12.75 3.47 7.83
CA GLU A 38 13.95 2.68 8.03
C GLU A 38 14.02 1.47 7.09
N ILE A 39 15.11 1.37 6.32
CA ILE A 39 15.34 0.26 5.39
C ILE A 39 16.77 -0.28 5.56
N ASN A 40 16.88 -1.54 5.96
CA ASN A 40 18.10 -2.33 5.84
C ASN A 40 17.91 -3.38 4.75
N THR A 41 18.57 -3.18 3.61
CA THR A 41 18.56 -4.10 2.47
C THR A 41 19.92 -4.13 1.80
N LYS A 42 20.27 -5.26 1.17
CA LYS A 42 21.42 -5.35 0.25
C LYS A 42 21.11 -4.81 -1.14
N GLY A 43 19.84 -4.57 -1.45
CA GLY A 43 19.38 -4.07 -2.75
C GLY A 43 19.72 -2.59 -2.97
N SER A 44 19.93 -2.20 -4.23
CA SER A 44 20.07 -0.80 -4.63
C SER A 44 18.73 -0.29 -5.16
N ILE A 45 18.11 0.66 -4.46
CA ILE A 45 16.77 1.15 -4.76
C ILE A 45 16.81 2.53 -5.41
N ASN A 46 16.18 2.67 -6.58
CA ASN A 46 15.92 3.97 -7.19
C ASN A 46 14.51 4.46 -6.77
N TYR A 47 14.42 5.03 -5.57
CA TYR A 47 13.16 5.49 -4.98
C TYR A 47 12.40 6.47 -5.88
N SER A 48 13.11 7.40 -6.52
CA SER A 48 12.51 8.41 -7.40
C SER A 48 11.80 7.77 -8.58
N GLN A 49 12.48 6.87 -9.29
CA GLN A 49 11.90 6.17 -10.43
C GLN A 49 10.71 5.29 -10.00
N LEU A 50 10.87 4.55 -8.91
CA LEU A 50 9.85 3.65 -8.40
C LEU A 50 8.55 4.39 -8.01
N CYS A 51 8.67 5.51 -7.28
CA CYS A 51 7.53 6.36 -6.94
C CYS A 51 6.82 6.83 -8.21
N ARG A 52 7.59 7.32 -9.21
CA ARG A 52 7.04 7.83 -10.47
C ARG A 52 6.32 6.75 -11.27
N ASP A 53 6.86 5.53 -11.30
CA ASP A 53 6.23 4.40 -12.00
C ASP A 53 4.91 3.98 -11.36
N VAL A 54 4.83 3.98 -10.03
CA VAL A 54 3.57 3.75 -9.31
C VAL A 54 2.54 4.83 -9.61
N ILE A 55 2.92 6.11 -9.56
CA ILE A 55 2.03 7.25 -9.84
C ILE A 55 1.51 7.20 -11.29
N LYS A 56 2.39 6.86 -12.24
CA LYS A 56 2.05 6.62 -13.64
C LYS A 56 1.05 5.47 -13.79
N ARG A 57 1.26 4.33 -13.13
CA ARG A 57 0.37 3.16 -13.14
C ARG A 57 -1.02 3.47 -12.56
N ILE A 58 -1.08 4.33 -11.55
CA ILE A 58 -2.35 4.82 -10.97
C ILE A 58 -3.11 5.66 -12.01
N GLY A 59 -2.40 6.49 -12.78
CA GLY A 59 -2.94 7.29 -13.88
C GLY A 59 -2.87 8.81 -13.65
N TYR A 60 -2.01 9.26 -12.73
CA TYR A 60 -1.67 10.68 -12.54
C TYR A 60 -0.50 11.05 -13.45
N ASP A 61 -0.83 11.46 -14.67
CA ASP A 61 0.08 11.67 -15.79
C ASP A 61 -0.04 13.05 -16.43
N ASP A 62 -0.77 13.98 -15.81
CA ASP A 62 -0.95 15.32 -16.34
C ASP A 62 -1.40 16.28 -15.23
N SER A 63 -0.85 17.49 -15.19
CA SER A 63 -1.17 18.49 -14.18
C SER A 63 -2.66 18.85 -14.15
N ASN A 64 -3.39 18.71 -15.27
CA ASN A 64 -4.84 18.90 -15.32
C ASN A 64 -5.59 17.91 -14.44
N LYS A 65 -5.02 16.72 -14.16
CA LYS A 65 -5.58 15.71 -13.24
C LYS A 65 -5.30 16.04 -11.77
N GLY A 66 -4.54 17.11 -11.49
CA GLY A 66 -4.18 17.57 -10.14
C GLY A 66 -2.86 16.98 -9.61
N PHE A 67 -2.24 16.05 -10.34
CA PHE A 67 -0.95 15.46 -10.01
C PHE A 67 -0.33 14.82 -11.27
N ASP A 68 1.00 14.89 -11.41
CA ASP A 68 1.72 14.36 -12.57
C ASP A 68 3.05 13.70 -12.17
N TYR A 69 3.20 12.41 -12.50
CA TYR A 69 4.41 11.63 -12.22
C TYR A 69 5.68 12.22 -12.86
N LYS A 70 5.57 13.02 -13.93
CA LYS A 70 6.73 13.61 -14.61
C LYS A 70 7.31 14.80 -13.86
N THR A 71 6.45 15.57 -13.20
CA THR A 71 6.80 16.88 -12.66
C THR A 71 6.73 16.96 -11.14
N CYS A 72 6.15 15.96 -10.46
CA CYS A 72 6.13 15.94 -9.01
C CYS A 72 7.54 15.86 -8.40
N ASN A 73 7.71 16.52 -7.25
CA ASN A 73 8.88 16.38 -6.41
C ASN A 73 8.84 15.02 -5.69
N VAL A 74 9.98 14.34 -5.60
CA VAL A 74 10.14 13.10 -4.84
C VAL A 74 11.26 13.31 -3.84
N LEU A 75 10.90 13.36 -2.56
CA LEU A 75 11.84 13.47 -1.44
C LEU A 75 12.07 12.09 -0.84
N VAL A 76 13.30 11.82 -0.43
CA VAL A 76 13.71 10.54 0.16
C VAL A 76 14.41 10.84 1.47
N SER A 77 13.90 10.27 2.57
CA SER A 77 14.47 10.39 3.91
C SER A 77 14.47 9.01 4.58
N ILE A 78 15.29 8.11 4.01
CA ILE A 78 15.41 6.72 4.46
C ILE A 78 16.72 6.56 5.23
N GLU A 79 16.63 5.99 6.43
CA GLU A 79 17.78 5.61 7.25
C GLU A 79 17.84 4.09 7.44
N GLN A 80 18.85 3.61 8.14
CA GLN A 80 18.94 2.20 8.53
C GLN A 80 18.02 1.90 9.71
N GLN A 81 17.53 0.66 9.79
CA GLN A 81 16.89 0.14 10.99
C GLN A 81 17.83 0.31 12.18
N SER A 82 17.29 0.80 13.30
CA SER A 82 18.03 0.93 14.56
C SER A 82 18.68 -0.40 14.96
N CYS A 83 19.96 -0.35 15.31
CA CYS A 83 20.70 -1.50 15.81
C CYS A 83 20.08 -2.08 17.10
N ASP A 84 19.46 -1.23 17.93
CA ASP A 84 18.80 -1.64 19.17
C ASP A 84 17.56 -2.50 18.89
N ILE A 85 16.82 -2.18 17.83
CA ILE A 85 15.70 -3.00 17.34
C ILE A 85 16.26 -4.28 16.73
N ALA A 86 17.29 -4.19 15.90
CA ALA A 86 17.86 -5.33 15.21
C ALA A 86 18.33 -6.43 16.19
N GLN A 87 19.06 -6.06 17.25
CA GLN A 87 19.51 -7.02 18.28
C GLN A 87 18.34 -7.60 19.10
N GLY A 88 17.27 -6.84 19.28
CA GLY A 88 16.09 -7.26 20.01
C GLY A 88 15.21 -8.26 19.23
N VAL A 89 15.29 -8.23 17.91
CA VAL A 89 14.35 -8.92 17.01
C VAL A 89 15.01 -10.07 16.25
N HIS A 90 16.13 -9.83 15.54
CA HIS A 90 16.62 -10.77 14.51
C HIS A 90 18.12 -11.06 14.50
N LEU A 91 18.99 -10.20 15.03
CA LEU A 91 20.43 -10.50 15.02
C LEU A 91 20.76 -11.71 15.88
N GLU A 92 21.63 -12.58 15.36
CA GLU A 92 22.11 -13.79 16.03
C GLU A 92 20.99 -14.76 16.47
N ARG A 93 19.86 -14.76 15.76
CA ARG A 93 18.74 -15.68 15.97
C ARG A 93 18.47 -16.53 14.74
N GLU A 94 17.99 -17.74 14.95
CA GLU A 94 17.45 -18.58 13.88
C GLU A 94 16.05 -18.08 13.47
N ASP A 95 15.64 -18.37 12.24
CA ASP A 95 14.37 -17.86 11.67
C ASP A 95 13.14 -18.26 12.51
N LEU A 96 13.16 -19.44 13.14
CA LEU A 96 12.06 -19.92 13.99
C LEU A 96 12.00 -19.23 15.36
N ASP A 97 13.09 -18.57 15.78
CA ASP A 97 13.24 -17.93 17.09
C ASP A 97 13.25 -16.39 17.00
N LEU A 98 12.87 -15.84 15.84
CA LEU A 98 12.75 -14.40 15.65
C LEU A 98 11.71 -13.80 16.61
N GLY A 99 12.05 -12.66 17.20
CA GLY A 99 11.11 -11.88 18.00
C GLY A 99 10.05 -11.21 17.12
N ALA A 100 8.93 -10.82 17.72
CA ALA A 100 8.02 -9.88 17.08
C ALA A 100 8.76 -8.55 16.81
N GLY A 101 8.52 -7.94 15.66
CA GLY A 101 9.17 -6.68 15.27
C GLY A 101 8.76 -5.48 16.11
N ASP A 102 7.57 -5.54 16.73
CA ASP A 102 7.05 -4.57 17.68
C ASP A 102 5.95 -5.21 18.55
N GLN A 103 5.54 -4.54 19.62
CA GLN A 103 4.39 -4.90 20.46
C GLN A 103 3.06 -4.53 19.78
N GLY A 104 2.01 -5.33 19.98
CA GLY A 104 0.69 -5.02 19.46
C GLY A 104 -0.30 -6.18 19.58
N PHE A 105 -1.52 -5.96 19.11
CA PHE A 105 -2.54 -6.99 18.94
C PHE A 105 -3.13 -6.91 17.53
N MET A 106 -3.56 -8.05 16.99
CA MET A 106 -4.12 -8.17 15.66
C MET A 106 -5.44 -8.93 15.74
N PHE A 107 -6.41 -8.54 14.91
CA PHE A 107 -7.71 -9.20 14.81
C PHE A 107 -7.87 -9.86 13.44
N GLY A 108 -8.32 -11.11 13.45
CA GLY A 108 -8.84 -11.78 12.26
C GLY A 108 -10.37 -11.78 12.28
N TYR A 109 -10.98 -11.63 11.12
CA TYR A 109 -12.43 -11.71 10.95
C TYR A 109 -12.78 -12.49 9.69
N ALA A 110 -13.87 -13.25 9.74
CA ALA A 110 -14.46 -13.94 8.60
C ALA A 110 -15.97 -14.04 8.80
N THR A 111 -16.72 -14.01 7.70
CA THR A 111 -18.19 -14.12 7.65
C THR A 111 -18.58 -15.01 6.46
N ASP A 112 -19.65 -15.77 6.55
CA ASP A 112 -20.10 -16.65 5.46
C ASP A 112 -21.05 -15.97 4.46
N GLU A 113 -21.32 -14.67 4.63
CA GLU A 113 -22.21 -13.89 3.75
C GLU A 113 -21.70 -13.74 2.30
N THR A 114 -20.42 -14.02 2.04
CA THR A 114 -19.82 -14.08 0.70
C THR A 114 -18.94 -15.33 0.55
N GLU A 115 -18.65 -15.71 -0.70
CA GLU A 115 -17.75 -16.84 -1.02
C GLU A 115 -16.33 -16.57 -0.53
N GLU A 116 -15.87 -15.33 -0.71
CA GLU A 116 -14.56 -14.81 -0.30
C GLU A 116 -14.41 -14.57 1.23
N LYS A 117 -15.44 -14.92 2.02
CA LYS A 117 -15.49 -14.80 3.48
C LYS A 117 -15.34 -13.39 4.05
N MET A 118 -15.74 -12.38 3.27
CA MET A 118 -15.68 -10.96 3.61
C MET A 118 -17.08 -10.34 3.74
N PRO A 119 -17.25 -9.25 4.51
CA PRO A 119 -18.52 -8.52 4.55
C PRO A 119 -18.96 -8.03 3.16
N LEU A 120 -20.21 -8.26 2.79
CA LEU A 120 -20.78 -7.85 1.51
C LEU A 120 -20.70 -6.33 1.31
N THR A 121 -20.84 -5.56 2.39
CA THR A 121 -20.70 -4.09 2.38
C THR A 121 -19.34 -3.63 1.82
N ILE A 122 -18.23 -4.10 2.39
CA ILE A 122 -16.88 -3.70 1.94
C ILE A 122 -16.52 -4.33 0.59
N THR A 123 -16.96 -5.57 0.36
CA THR A 123 -16.79 -6.26 -0.92
C THR A 123 -17.41 -5.47 -2.08
N LEU A 124 -18.66 -5.01 -1.94
CA LEU A 124 -19.31 -4.19 -2.96
C LEU A 124 -18.67 -2.81 -3.09
N ALA A 125 -18.32 -2.15 -1.99
CA ALA A 125 -17.63 -0.87 -2.03
C ALA A 125 -16.31 -0.96 -2.83
N HIS A 126 -15.49 -2.00 -2.60
CA HIS A 126 -14.27 -2.25 -3.36
C HIS A 126 -14.54 -2.58 -4.83
N LYS A 127 -15.55 -3.42 -5.13
CA LYS A 127 -15.94 -3.74 -6.51
C LYS A 127 -16.38 -2.49 -7.29
N LEU A 128 -17.04 -1.51 -6.65
CA LEU A 128 -17.37 -0.23 -7.27
C LEU A 128 -16.13 0.59 -7.66
N ASN A 129 -15.15 0.74 -6.76
CA ASN A 129 -13.91 1.45 -7.08
C ASN A 129 -13.09 0.73 -8.17
N ARG A 130 -13.07 -0.61 -8.13
CA ARG A 130 -12.44 -1.43 -9.19
C ARG A 130 -13.10 -1.17 -10.54
N ARG A 131 -14.43 -1.21 -10.61
CA ARG A 131 -15.17 -0.95 -11.85
C ARG A 131 -14.96 0.47 -12.37
N MET A 132 -14.89 1.48 -11.49
CA MET A 132 -14.56 2.86 -11.89
C MET A 132 -13.15 2.97 -12.47
N ALA A 133 -12.17 2.29 -11.88
CA ALA A 133 -10.81 2.24 -12.43
C ALA A 133 -10.76 1.51 -13.78
N ASP A 134 -11.51 0.42 -13.95
CA ASP A 134 -11.60 -0.32 -15.20
C ASP A 134 -12.29 0.51 -16.30
N ALA A 135 -13.39 1.21 -15.98
CA ALA A 135 -14.10 2.10 -16.91
C ALA A 135 -13.22 3.28 -17.34
N ARG A 136 -12.41 3.82 -16.42
CA ARG A 136 -11.43 4.87 -16.72
C ARG A 136 -10.32 4.37 -17.64
N ARG A 137 -9.76 3.19 -17.37
CA ARG A 137 -8.63 2.62 -18.13
C ARG A 137 -9.03 2.12 -19.51
N SER A 138 -10.26 1.66 -19.67
CA SER A 138 -10.84 1.26 -20.97
C SER A 138 -11.41 2.44 -21.77
N GLU A 139 -11.36 3.66 -21.23
CA GLU A 139 -11.91 4.89 -21.79
C GLU A 139 -13.44 4.91 -21.98
N GLU A 140 -14.16 3.88 -21.49
CA GLU A 140 -15.63 3.85 -21.43
C GLU A 140 -16.19 5.10 -20.73
N LEU A 141 -15.51 5.52 -19.65
CA LEU A 141 -15.80 6.75 -18.92
C LEU A 141 -14.54 7.64 -18.87
N ALA A 142 -14.14 8.17 -20.02
CA ALA A 142 -12.91 8.96 -20.20
C ALA A 142 -12.81 10.23 -19.32
N TRP A 143 -13.91 10.72 -18.76
CA TRP A 143 -13.93 11.89 -17.87
C TRP A 143 -13.54 11.56 -16.41
N ILE A 144 -13.53 10.27 -16.02
CA ILE A 144 -13.18 9.86 -14.66
C ILE A 144 -11.68 10.02 -14.42
N ARG A 145 -11.33 10.53 -13.24
CA ARG A 145 -9.95 10.67 -12.75
C ARG A 145 -9.60 9.55 -11.74
N PRO A 146 -8.31 9.36 -11.37
CA PRO A 146 -7.92 8.25 -10.51
C PRO A 146 -8.47 8.26 -9.08
N ASP A 147 -8.76 9.44 -8.51
CA ASP A 147 -9.32 9.56 -7.16
C ASP A 147 -10.81 9.20 -7.13
N SER A 148 -11.17 8.25 -6.28
CA SER A 148 -12.55 7.80 -6.12
C SER A 148 -12.79 7.24 -4.72
N LYS A 149 -14.04 7.36 -4.26
CA LYS A 149 -14.51 6.82 -3.00
C LYS A 149 -15.89 6.20 -3.23
N SER A 150 -16.18 5.12 -2.52
CA SER A 150 -17.46 4.44 -2.56
C SER A 150 -17.90 4.09 -1.13
N GLN A 151 -19.22 4.05 -0.92
CA GLN A 151 -19.82 3.63 0.34
C GLN A 151 -21.11 2.89 0.03
N VAL A 152 -21.31 1.75 0.69
CA VAL A 152 -22.48 0.89 0.49
C VAL A 152 -23.13 0.67 1.86
N THR A 153 -24.43 0.92 1.96
CA THR A 153 -25.24 0.58 3.13
C THR A 153 -26.13 -0.61 2.74
N ILE A 154 -26.10 -1.66 3.55
CA ILE A 154 -26.91 -2.87 3.34
C ILE A 154 -27.79 -3.06 4.56
N GLU A 155 -29.06 -3.34 4.33
CA GLU A 155 -29.97 -3.80 5.38
C GLU A 155 -29.71 -5.29 5.64
N TYR A 156 -29.37 -5.63 6.87
CA TYR A 156 -29.13 -7.01 7.29
C TYR A 156 -30.28 -7.52 8.15
N GLN A 157 -30.67 -8.77 7.91
CA GLN A 157 -31.50 -9.52 8.83
C GLN A 157 -30.60 -10.40 9.71
N LYS A 158 -30.59 -10.15 11.02
CA LYS A 158 -29.97 -11.08 11.97
C LYS A 158 -30.82 -12.35 12.03
N LYS A 159 -30.25 -13.49 11.64
CA LYS A 159 -30.84 -14.79 11.93
C LYS A 159 -30.29 -15.24 13.27
N ASP A 160 -31.13 -15.23 14.30
CA ASP A 160 -30.80 -15.87 15.56
C ASP A 160 -30.87 -17.38 15.33
N ASN A 161 -29.71 -18.03 15.19
CA ASN A 161 -29.63 -19.47 15.32
C ASN A 161 -29.53 -19.80 16.81
N LEU A 162 -30.60 -20.39 17.36
CA LEU A 162 -30.51 -21.32 18.49
C LEU A 162 -29.69 -22.55 18.06
#